data_AF-A0A7C6C8V2-F1
#
_entry.id   AF-A0A7C6C8V2-F1
#
_cell.length_a   1.000
_cell.length_b   1.000
_cell.length_c   1.000
_cell.angle_alpha   90.00
_cell.angle_beta   90.00
_cell.angle_gamma   90.00
#
_symmetry.space_group_name_H-M   'P 1'
#
loop_
_entity.id
_entity.type
_entity.pdbx_description
1 polymer ?
#
loop_
_entity_poly.entity_id
_entity_poly.type
_entity_poly.pdbx_seq_one_letter_code
_entity_poly.pdbx_strand_id
1 'polypeptide(L)' 'MDNVITNFNNHLIDKLRASIAQADQIKKVVSFVMESGVRLLLPELQKAIENNVSVQILTSCYLNITEPSALYLLKDQL' A
#
# COMPACT_ATOMS: atom_id res chain seq x y z
N MET A 1 8.53 -11.01 -18.11
CA MET A 1 7.98 -10.84 -16.76
C MET A 1 9.16 -10.46 -15.88
N ASP A 2 9.16 -9.25 -15.32
CA ASP A 2 10.21 -8.85 -14.38
C ASP A 2 9.87 -9.47 -13.03
N ASN A 3 10.70 -10.43 -12.59
CA ASN A 3 10.45 -11.16 -11.34
C ASN A 3 10.87 -10.36 -10.09
N VAL A 4 11.57 -9.24 -10.28
CA VAL A 4 12.10 -8.40 -9.21
C VAL A 4 12.00 -6.93 -9.61
N ILE A 5 11.59 -6.07 -8.67
CA ILE A 5 11.52 -4.62 -8.85
C ILE A 5 12.53 -3.97 -7.90
N THR A 6 13.50 -3.25 -8.47
CA THR A 6 14.61 -2.61 -7.72
C THR A 6 14.60 -1.08 -7.78
N ASN A 7 13.60 -0.47 -8.43
CA ASN A 7 13.49 0.98 -8.67
C ASN A 7 14.56 1.59 -9.60
N PHE A 8 15.30 0.79 -10.40
CA PHE A 8 16.28 1.34 -11.36
C PHE A 8 15.61 1.91 -12.62
N ASN A 9 15.07 1.04 -13.49
CA ASN A 9 14.33 1.43 -14.70
C ASN A 9 12.83 1.13 -14.61
N ASN A 10 12.42 0.45 -13.54
CA ASN A 10 11.06 0.01 -13.30
C ASN A 10 10.78 0.26 -11.81
N HIS A 11 9.88 1.21 -11.53
CA HIS A 11 9.60 1.66 -10.18
C HIS A 11 8.45 0.85 -9.55
N LEU A 12 8.63 0.47 -8.29
CA LEU A 12 7.66 -0.29 -7.51
C LEU A 12 6.33 0.46 -7.41
N ILE A 13 6.37 1.78 -7.27
CA ILE A 13 5.16 2.59 -7.16
C ILE A 13 4.25 2.44 -8.39
N ASP A 14 4.82 2.46 -9.60
CA ASP A 14 4.02 2.37 -10.83
C ASP A 14 3.40 0.98 -10.98
N LYS A 15 4.14 -0.07 -10.58
CA LYS A 15 3.63 -1.44 -10.56
C LYS A 15 2.52 -1.61 -9.53
N LEU A 16 2.68 -1.06 -8.33
CA LEU A 16 1.64 -1.10 -7.30
C LEU A 16 0.37 -0.37 -7.75
N ARG A 17 0.49 0.81 -8.37
CA ARG A 17 -0.67 1.56 -8.91
C ARG A 17 -1.43 0.75 -9.95
N ALA A 18 -0.71 0.17 -10.92
CA ALA A 18 -1.31 -0.66 -11.95
C ALA A 18 -2.02 -1.90 -11.36
N SER A 19 -1.40 -2.57 -10.37
CA SER A 19 -1.99 -3.71 -9.70
C SER A 19 -3.22 -3.34 -8.87
N ILE A 20 -3.19 -2.23 -8.12
CA ILE A 20 -4.33 -1.75 -7.32
C ILE A 20 -5.52 -1.42 -8.21
N ALA A 21 -5.29 -0.77 -9.36
CA ALA A 21 -6.34 -0.37 -10.28
C ALA A 21 -7.09 -1.55 -10.93
N GLN A 22 -6.52 -2.74 -10.93
CA GLN A 22 -7.08 -3.95 -11.57
C GLN A 22 -7.48 -5.03 -10.56
N ALA A 23 -7.28 -4.78 -9.26
CA ALA A 23 -7.49 -5.81 -8.24
C ALA A 23 -8.96 -5.95 -7.86
N ASP A 24 -9.45 -7.20 -7.80
CA ASP A 24 -10.75 -7.52 -7.20
C ASP A 24 -10.69 -7.55 -5.65
N GLN A 25 -9.48 -7.77 -5.10
CA GLN A 25 -9.20 -7.75 -3.67
C GLN A 25 -7.72 -7.38 -3.42
N ILE A 26 -7.45 -6.60 -2.37
CA ILE A 26 -6.11 -6.16 -2.00
C ILE A 26 -5.78 -6.66 -0.58
N LYS A 27 -4.74 -7.48 -0.46
CA LYS A 27 -4.16 -7.88 0.83
C LYS A 27 -2.66 -7.54 0.83
N LYS A 28 -2.26 -6.60 1.68
CA LYS A 28 -0.85 -6.24 1.86
C LYS A 28 -0.32 -6.84 3.15
N VAL A 29 0.71 -7.69 3.03
CA VAL A 29 1.45 -8.24 4.17
C VAL A 29 2.85 -7.64 4.11
N VAL A 30 3.13 -6.70 5.01
CA VAL A 30 4.38 -5.93 5.02
C VAL A 30 4.91 -5.84 6.45
N SER A 31 6.22 -5.81 6.63
CA SER A 31 6.81 -5.75 7.97
C SER A 31 6.51 -4.43 8.67
N PHE A 32 6.63 -3.32 7.93
CA PHE A 32 6.54 -1.95 8.45
C PHE A 32 5.77 -1.03 7.49
N VAL A 33 5.16 0.01 8.05
CA VAL A 33 4.43 1.04 7.30
C VAL A 33 4.89 2.41 7.76
N MET A 34 5.22 3.28 6.81
CA MET A 34 5.60 4.68 7.04
C MET A 34 4.59 5.59 6.36
N GLU A 35 4.34 6.76 6.92
CA GLU A 35 3.32 7.70 6.46
C GLU A 35 3.63 8.19 5.04
N SER A 36 4.92 8.47 4.76
CA SER A 36 5.39 8.87 3.43
C SER A 36 5.02 7.86 2.35
N GLY A 37 5.18 6.56 2.63
CA GLY A 37 4.79 5.48 1.73
C GLY A 37 3.27 5.33 1.58
N VAL A 38 2.51 5.52 2.67
CA VAL A 38 1.04 5.50 2.64
C VAL A 38 0.50 6.61 1.75
N ARG A 39 0.99 7.85 1.92
CA ARG A 39 0.55 9.02 1.14
C ARG A 39 0.70 8.83 -0.36
N LEU A 40 1.73 8.10 -0.80
CA LEU A 40 1.96 7.80 -2.22
C LEU A 40 0.93 6.85 -2.83
N LEU A 41 0.30 6.00 -2.02
CA LEU A 41 -0.64 4.95 -2.45
C LEU A 41 -2.09 5.24 -2.05
N LEU A 42 -2.30 6.24 -1.20
CA LEU A 42 -3.62 6.55 -0.63
C LEU A 42 -4.66 6.86 -1.71
N PRO A 43 -4.38 7.67 -2.75
CA PRO A 43 -5.37 7.97 -3.79
C PRO A 43 -5.87 6.72 -4.52
N GLU A 44 -4.96 5.79 -4.83
CA GLU A 44 -5.31 4.56 -5.54
C GLU A 44 -6.05 3.56 -4.64
N LEU A 45 -5.71 3.51 -3.34
CA LEU A 45 -6.43 2.70 -2.36
C LEU A 45 -7.86 3.22 -2.14
N GLN A 46 -8.05 4.54 -2.03
CA GLN A 46 -9.37 5.15 -1.92
C GLN A 46 -10.22 4.84 -3.15
N LYS A 47 -9.66 5.02 -4.34
CA LYS A 47 -10.33 4.66 -5.61
C LYS A 47 -10.70 3.17 -5.68
N ALA A 48 -9.87 2.28 -5.14
CA ALA A 48 -10.20 0.85 -5.09
C ALA A 48 -11.42 0.60 -4.20
N ILE A 49 -11.47 1.21 -3.01
CA ILE A 49 -12.61 1.09 -2.08
C ILE A 49 -13.88 1.67 -2.69
N GLU A 50 -13.81 2.82 -3.38
CA GLU A 50 -14.94 3.40 -4.13
C GLU A 50 -15.50 2.43 -5.18
N ASN A 51 -14.63 1.59 -5.76
CA ASN A 51 -15.02 0.52 -6.68
C ASN A 51 -15.44 -0.78 -5.98
N ASN A 52 -15.72 -0.75 -4.68
CA ASN A 52 -16.10 -1.89 -3.83
C ASN A 52 -15.02 -2.96 -3.68
N VAL A 53 -13.74 -2.61 -3.88
CA VAL A 53 -12.61 -3.53 -3.67
C VAL A 53 -12.26 -3.57 -2.18
N SER A 54 -12.21 -4.78 -1.62
CA SER A 54 -11.79 -4.98 -0.22
C SER A 54 -10.29 -4.78 -0.06
N VAL A 55 -9.90 -3.90 0.88
CA VAL A 55 -8.49 -3.63 1.23
C VAL A 55 -8.20 -4.13 2.65
N GLN A 56 -7.16 -4.95 2.79
CA GLN A 56 -6.66 -5.44 4.08
C GLN A 56 -5.15 -5.23 4.16
N ILE A 57 -4.68 -4.73 5.30
CA ILE A 57 -3.26 -4.50 5.57
C ILE A 57 -2.89 -5.21 6.87
N LEU A 58 -1.92 -6.12 6.78
CA LEU A 58 -1.30 -6.77 7.92
C LEU A 58 0.13 -6.24 8.04
N THR A 59 0.44 -5.68 9.21
CA THR A 59 1.76 -5.16 9.56
C THR A 59 2.17 -5.60 10.97
N SER A 60 3.39 -5.24 11.38
CA SER A 60 3.93 -5.57 12.70
C SER A 60 4.55 -4.37 13.40
N CYS A 61 4.77 -4.51 14.70
CA CYS A 61 5.57 -3.58 15.51
C CYS A 61 6.92 -4.17 15.93
N TYR A 62 7.37 -5.25 15.28
CA TYR A 62 8.50 -6.07 15.76
C TYR A 62 9.82 -5.31 15.97
N LEU A 63 10.05 -4.21 15.24
CA LEU A 63 11.21 -3.31 15.42
C LEU A 63 10.84 -1.87 15.78
N ASN A 64 9.57 -1.60 16.11
CA ASN A 64 9.04 -0.24 16.33
C ASN A 64 9.32 0.75 15.17
N ILE A 65 9.40 0.24 13.93
CA ILE A 65 9.60 1.07 12.72
C ILE A 65 8.25 1.57 12.15
N THR A 66 7.17 0.79 12.32
CA THR A 66 5.83 1.21 11.87
C THR A 66 5.44 2.52 12.55
N GLU A 67 5.25 3.55 11.75
CA GLU A 67 4.91 4.88 12.26
C GLU A 67 3.44 4.89 12.71
N PRO A 68 3.14 5.28 13.96
CA PRO A 68 1.75 5.39 14.42
C PRO A 68 0.91 6.31 13.53
N SER A 69 1.49 7.40 13.03
CA SER A 69 0.80 8.34 12.14
C SER A 69 0.38 7.70 10.82
N ALA A 70 1.15 6.74 10.30
CA ALA A 70 0.77 5.96 9.12
C ALA A 70 -0.44 5.08 9.38
N LEU A 71 -0.53 4.48 10.57
CA LEU A 71 -1.69 3.66 10.98
C LEU A 71 -2.95 4.53 11.15
N TYR A 72 -2.82 5.70 11.79
CA TYR A 72 -3.93 6.65 11.90
C TYR A 72 -4.37 7.15 10.54
N LEU A 73 -3.43 7.52 9.66
CA LEU A 73 -3.74 7.95 8.31
C LEU A 73 -4.52 6.87 7.54
N LEU A 74 -4.09 5.60 7.61
CA LEU A 74 -4.82 4.50 6.98
C LEU A 74 -6.22 4.32 7.59
N LYS A 75 -6.33 4.33 8.92
CA LYS A 75 -7.59 4.12 9.65
C LYS A 75 -8.61 5.25 9.40
N ASP A 76 -8.14 6.47 9.17
CA ASP A 76 -8.99 7.65 9.06
C ASP A 76 -9.32 8.00 7.59
N GLN A 77 -8.62 7.40 6.62
CA GLN A 77 -8.79 7.73 5.19
C GLN A 77 -9.26 6.56 4.31
N LEU A 78 -9.27 5.33 4.84
CA LEU A 78 -9.80 4.12 4.21
C LEU A 78 -11.00 3.61 5.00
#